data_AF-A0A947ZBJ2-F1
#
_entry.id   AF-A0A947ZBJ2-F1
#
_cell.length_a   1.000
_cell.length_b   1.000
_cell.length_c   1.000
_cell.angle_alpha   90.00
_cell.angle_beta   90.00
_cell.angle_gamma   90.00
#
_symmetry.space_group_name_H-M   'P 1'
#
loop_
_entity.id
_entity.type
_entity.pdbx_description
1 polymer ?
#
loop_
_entity_poly.entity_id
_entity_poly.type
_entity_poly.pdbx_seq_one_letter_code
_entity_poly.pdbx_strand_id
1 'polypeptide(L)' 'MKYVMMLVVLLGAFSCDDDTVPSGECGNGIVDGSEECDGLNLEGYTCKSWGYYGGTLGCKADCTFDR' A
#
# COMPACT_ATOMS: atom_id res chain seq x y z
N MET A 1 -38.10 9.24 -1.20
CA MET A 1 -36.73 9.02 -1.70
C MET A 1 -35.80 10.23 -1.47
N LYS A 2 -36.27 11.49 -1.54
CA LYS A 2 -35.43 12.66 -1.20
C LYS A 2 -35.31 12.89 0.32
N TYR A 3 -36.35 12.52 1.08
CA TYR A 3 -36.42 12.74 2.54
C TYR A 3 -35.85 11.59 3.38
N VAL A 4 -35.71 10.39 2.81
CA VAL A 4 -35.17 9.22 3.53
C VAL A 4 -33.68 9.41 3.80
N MET A 5 -32.94 9.98 2.85
CA MET A 5 -31.51 10.27 2.96
C MET A 5 -31.20 11.39 3.96
N MET A 6 -32.16 12.27 4.28
CA MET A 6 -32.00 13.32 5.30
C MET A 6 -32.25 12.81 6.73
N LEU A 7 -32.98 11.70 6.92
CA LEU A 7 -33.26 11.14 8.24
C LEU A 7 -32.09 10.30 8.80
N VAL A 8 -31.23 9.76 7.93
CA VAL A 8 -30.05 8.96 8.35
C VAL A 8 -28.91 9.85 8.86
N VAL A 9 -28.90 11.14 8.52
CA VAL A 9 -27.85 12.11 8.93
C VAL A 9 -28.04 12.62 10.36
N LEU A 10 -29.25 12.48 10.95
CA LEU A 10 -29.58 13.00 12.28
C LEU A 10 -29.52 11.95 13.41
N LEU A 11 -29.31 10.67 13.08
CA LEU A 11 -29.04 9.60 14.05
C LEU A 11 -27.58 9.15 13.86
N GLY A 12 -26.66 10.05 14.23
CA GLY A 12 -25.23 9.91 13.97
C GLY A 12 -24.58 8.69 14.61
N ALA A 13 -24.53 7.58 13.88
CA ALA A 13 -23.43 6.64 13.94
C ALA A 13 -22.71 6.73 12.59
N PHE A 14 -21.59 7.44 12.61
CA PHE A 14 -20.64 7.55 11.53
C PHE A 14 -20.29 6.15 11.02
N SER A 15 -20.37 5.95 9.70
CA SER A 15 -19.63 4.85 9.07
C SER A 15 -18.17 5.08 9.44
N CYS A 16 -17.54 4.14 10.16
CA CYS A 16 -16.11 3.96 9.96
C CYS A 16 -16.04 3.21 8.64
N ASP A 17 -15.84 3.92 7.53
CA ASP A 17 -15.28 3.29 6.35
C ASP A 17 -13.87 2.86 6.77
N ASP A 18 -13.76 1.66 7.35
CA ASP A 18 -12.51 0.96 7.63
C ASP A 18 -11.94 0.45 6.31
N ASP A 19 -11.68 1.40 5.39
CA ASP A 19 -10.75 1.19 4.27
C ASP A 19 -9.31 1.25 4.80
N THR A 20 -9.05 0.76 6.03
CA THR A 20 -7.69 0.47 6.45
C THR A 20 -7.27 -0.79 5.71
N VAL A 21 -7.02 -0.66 4.40
CA VAL A 21 -5.93 -1.42 3.80
C VAL A 21 -4.77 -1.16 4.76
N PRO A 22 -4.25 -2.17 5.47
CA PRO A 22 -3.09 -1.94 6.33
C PRO A 22 -2.03 -1.36 5.40
N SER A 23 -1.82 -0.04 5.49
CA SER A 23 -0.77 0.63 4.76
C SER A 23 0.49 0.16 5.46
N GLY A 24 1.20 -0.77 4.83
CA GLY A 24 2.43 -1.32 5.37
C GLY A 24 3.33 -0.23 5.94
N GLU A 25 4.00 -0.55 7.04
CA GLU A 25 4.92 0.41 7.67
C GLU A 25 6.29 0.32 7.01
N CYS A 26 6.51 1.19 6.02
CA CYS A 26 7.74 1.17 5.25
C CYS A 26 8.98 1.30 6.13
N GLY A 27 9.88 0.31 6.05
CA GLY A 27 11.08 0.20 6.85
C GLY A 27 10.96 -0.76 8.04
N ASN A 28 9.86 -1.53 8.15
CA ASN A 28 9.68 -2.58 9.16
C ASN A 28 10.36 -3.91 8.76
N GLY A 29 10.83 -4.02 7.52
CA GLY A 29 11.53 -5.19 6.95
C GLY A 29 10.60 -6.31 6.45
N ILE A 30 9.29 -6.07 6.38
CA ILE A 30 8.24 -6.98 5.95
C ILE A 30 7.48 -6.28 4.83
N VAL A 31 7.34 -6.92 3.67
CA VAL A 31 6.53 -6.34 2.59
C VAL A 31 5.06 -6.62 2.89
N ASP A 32 4.33 -5.58 3.26
CA ASP A 32 2.91 -5.67 3.53
C ASP A 32 2.11 -4.47 2.98
N GLY A 33 0.79 -4.63 2.97
CA GLY A 33 -0.11 -3.58 2.48
C GLY A 33 0.09 -3.21 1.02
N SER A 34 0.59 -2.00 0.79
CA SER A 34 0.82 -1.40 -0.53
C SER A 34 2.29 -1.28 -0.91
N GLU A 35 3.18 -1.89 -0.14
CA GLU A 35 4.62 -1.86 -0.40
C GLU A 35 5.00 -2.78 -1.56
N GLU A 36 5.94 -2.34 -2.40
CA GLU A 36 6.54 -3.18 -3.42
C GLU A 36 7.77 -3.94 -2.88
N CYS A 37 8.44 -3.35 -1.89
CA CYS A 37 9.63 -3.85 -1.22
C CYS A 37 9.77 -3.17 0.16
N ASP A 38 10.60 -3.72 1.04
CA ASP A 38 10.99 -3.07 2.29
C ASP A 38 12.49 -3.30 2.55
N GLY A 39 13.28 -2.23 2.41
CA GLY A 39 14.72 -2.27 2.64
C GLY A 39 15.44 -3.25 1.72
N LEU A 40 15.89 -4.38 2.28
CA LEU A 40 16.52 -5.48 1.52
C LEU A 40 15.55 -6.61 1.17
N ASN A 41 14.33 -6.59 1.73
CA ASN A 41 13.29 -7.50 1.29
C ASN A 41 12.71 -6.99 -0.04
N LEU A 42 13.14 -7.63 -1.13
CA LEU A 42 12.72 -7.31 -2.49
C LEU A 42 11.71 -8.32 -3.04
N GLU A 43 11.12 -9.18 -2.18
CA GLU A 43 10.19 -10.27 -2.58
C GLU A 43 10.74 -11.18 -3.70
N GLY A 44 12.07 -11.32 -3.77
CA GLY A 44 12.76 -12.09 -4.80
C GLY A 44 12.82 -11.44 -6.20
N TYR A 45 12.34 -10.20 -6.36
CA TYR A 45 12.47 -9.46 -7.60
C TYR A 45 13.92 -9.03 -7.86
N THR A 46 14.26 -8.91 -9.16
CA THR A 46 15.57 -8.44 -9.62
C THR A 46 15.36 -7.53 -10.82
N CYS A 47 16.39 -6.78 -11.25
CA CYS A 47 16.32 -5.99 -12.50
C CYS A 47 15.89 -6.85 -13.73
N LYS A 48 16.18 -8.16 -13.71
CA LYS A 48 15.76 -9.10 -14.77
C LYS A 48 14.24 -9.32 -14.81
N SER A 49 13.54 -9.15 -13.69
CA SER A 49 12.07 -9.26 -13.64
C SER A 49 11.37 -8.21 -14.52
N TRP A 50 12.06 -7.12 -14.86
CA TRP A 50 11.61 -6.09 -15.81
C TRP A 50 12.31 -6.15 -17.17
N GLY A 51 13.08 -7.21 -17.44
CA GLY A 51 13.78 -7.41 -18.71
C GLY A 51 15.12 -6.68 -18.84
N TYR A 52 15.63 -6.08 -17.76
CA TYR A 52 16.98 -5.50 -17.78
C TYR A 52 18.06 -6.58 -17.73
N TYR A 53 19.20 -6.32 -18.37
CA TYR A 53 20.30 -7.28 -18.47
C TYR A 53 21.04 -7.51 -17.15
N GLY A 54 21.02 -6.54 -16.24
CA GLY A 54 21.69 -6.57 -14.94
C GLY A 54 21.50 -5.27 -14.17
N GLY A 55 22.14 -5.17 -13.00
CA GLY A 55 21.98 -4.07 -12.05
C GLY A 55 21.71 -4.57 -10.64
N THR A 56 21.63 -3.65 -9.68
CA THR A 56 21.19 -3.92 -8.31
C THR A 56 19.82 -3.28 -8.14
N LEU A 57 18.79 -4.10 -7.92
CA LEU A 57 17.47 -3.61 -7.58
C LEU A 57 17.52 -3.01 -6.16
N GLY A 58 17.06 -1.78 -6.01
CA GLY A 58 16.95 -1.11 -4.72
C GLY A 58 15.50 -1.01 -4.25
N CYS A 59 15.34 -0.68 -2.98
CA CYS A 59 14.08 -0.25 -2.41
C CYS A 59 14.21 1.22 -1.96
N LYS A 60 13.31 2.08 -2.41
CA LYS A 60 13.32 3.50 -2.04
C LYS A 60 12.71 3.70 -0.66
N ALA A 61 12.88 4.92 -0.12
CA ALA A 61 12.32 5.31 1.18
C ALA A 61 10.78 5.36 1.21
N ASP A 62 10.12 5.28 0.04
CA ASP A 62 8.66 5.16 -0.10
C ASP A 62 8.22 3.72 -0.39
N CYS A 63 9.09 2.73 -0.19
CA CYS A 63 8.85 1.31 -0.42
C CYS A 63 8.39 0.96 -1.84
N THR A 64 8.82 1.78 -2.80
CA THR A 64 8.75 1.47 -4.24
C THR A 64 10.09 0.95 -4.75
N PHE A 65 10.05 0.16 -5.82
CA PHE A 65 11.27 -0.33 -6.44
C PHE A 65 12.11 0.80 -7.05
N ASP A 66 13.41 0.78 -6.76
CA ASP A 66 14.44 1.55 -7.47
C ASP A 66 15.00 0.72 -8.63
N ARG A 67 14.39 0.90 -9.80
CA ARG A 67 14.56 0.09 -11.01
C ARG A 67 15.69 0.57 -11.91
#